data_AF-B1Q2S7-F1
#
_entry.id   AF-B1Q2S7-F1
#
_cell.length_a   1.000
_cell.length_b   1.000
_cell.length_c   1.000
_cell.angle_alpha   90.00
_cell.angle_beta   90.00
_cell.angle_gamma   90.00
#
_symmetry.space_group_name_H-M   'P 1'
#
loop_
_entity.id
_entity.type
_entity.pdbx_description
1 polymer ?
#
loop_
_entity_poly.entity_id
_entity_poly.type
_entity_poly.pdbx_seq_one_letter_code
_entity_poly.pdbx_strand_id
1 'polypeptide(L)'
;MELAFRSRLRQMRGNKTRKQFAEEIGMKESNYLKIELGKSNPTVKTLERIAKLTNSTLVIDLIPNDSEQLELQLDSEISKKE
;
A
#
# COMPACT_ATOMS: atom_id res chain seq x y z
N MET A 1 -5.88 1.05 1.34
CA MET A 1 -4.43 1.28 1.22
C MET A 1 -4.01 2.39 2.17
N GLU A 2 -2.95 2.15 2.94
CA GLU A 2 -2.43 3.06 3.97
C GLU A 2 -2.05 4.44 3.40
N LEU A 3 -2.31 5.51 4.16
CA LEU A 3 -2.10 6.89 3.71
C LEU A 3 -0.61 7.18 3.43
N ALA A 4 0.30 6.68 4.28
CA ALA A 4 1.73 6.91 4.10
C ALA A 4 2.26 6.25 2.81
N PHE A 5 1.75 5.07 2.45
CA PHE A 5 2.07 4.42 1.18
C PHE A 5 1.65 5.27 -0.04
N ARG A 6 0.44 5.84 -0.04
CA ARG A 6 -0.04 6.71 -1.13
C ARG A 6 0.81 7.96 -1.30
N SER A 7 1.19 8.59 -0.18
CA SER A 7 2.08 9.76 -0.18
C SER A 7 3.47 9.42 -0.74
N ARG A 8 4.01 8.24 -0.39
CA ARG A 8 5.27 7.74 -0.94
C ARG A 8 5.21 7.55 -2.45
N LEU A 9 4.14 6.98 -3.00
CA LEU A 9 3.97 6.85 -4.46
C LEU A 9 4.01 8.21 -5.17
N ARG A 10 3.37 9.24 -4.58
CA ARG A 10 3.40 10.60 -5.12
C ARG A 10 4.81 11.20 -5.11
N GLN A 11 5.58 10.95 -4.06
CA GLN A 11 6.97 11.40 -3.96
C GLN A 11 7.88 10.67 -4.96
N MET A 12 7.74 9.34 -5.08
CA MET A 12 8.53 8.51 -6.00
C MET A 12 8.26 8.83 -7.48
N ARG A 13 7.03 9.26 -7.82
CA ARG A 13 6.71 9.79 -9.15
C ARG A 13 7.47 11.09 -9.47
N GLY A 14 7.84 11.86 -8.46
CA GLY A 14 8.51 13.15 -8.60
C GLY A 14 7.72 14.13 -9.47
N ASN A 15 8.41 14.73 -10.44
CA ASN A 15 7.84 15.74 -11.34
C ASN A 15 7.06 15.15 -12.53
N LYS A 16 7.08 13.82 -12.72
CA LYS A 16 6.36 13.19 -13.83
C LYS A 16 4.86 13.35 -13.66
N THR A 17 4.15 13.60 -14.74
CA THR A 17 2.67 13.55 -14.70
C THR A 17 2.18 12.14 -14.38
N ARG A 18 0.94 12.02 -13.88
CA ARG A 18 0.32 10.71 -13.62
C ARG A 18 0.24 9.88 -14.89
N LYS A 19 -0.05 10.52 -16.03
CA LYS A 19 -0.07 9.89 -17.35
C LYS A 19 1.29 9.26 -17.71
N GLN A 20 2.37 10.06 -17.68
CA GLN A 20 3.72 9.58 -18.00
C GLN A 20 4.13 8.42 -17.10
N PHE A 21 3.93 8.55 -15.79
CA PHE A 21 4.30 7.50 -14.84
C PHE A 21 3.48 6.21 -15.06
N ALA A 22 2.17 6.35 -15.34
CA ALA A 22 1.30 5.22 -15.64
C ALA A 22 1.72 4.49 -16.92
N GLU A 23 2.07 5.23 -17.97
CA GLU A 23 2.56 4.68 -19.25
C GLU A 23 3.87 3.92 -19.05
N GLU A 24 4.81 4.46 -18.28
CA GLU A 24 6.09 3.80 -17.97
C GLU A 24 5.92 2.47 -17.20
N ILE A 25 4.97 2.39 -16.27
CA ILE A 25 4.62 1.13 -15.58
C ILE A 25 3.64 0.24 -16.38
N GLY A 26 3.33 0.61 -17.63
CA GLY A 26 2.48 -0.14 -18.54
C GLY A 26 1.03 -0.25 -18.07
N MET A 27 0.44 0.85 -17.61
CA MET A 27 -0.96 0.93 -17.20
C MET A 27 -1.64 2.25 -17.63
N LYS A 28 -2.97 2.29 -17.54
CA LYS A 28 -3.73 3.51 -17.83
C LYS A 28 -3.62 4.52 -16.68
N GLU A 29 -3.55 5.81 -17.01
CA GLU A 29 -3.52 6.91 -16.04
C GLU A 29 -4.66 6.81 -15.01
N SER A 30 -5.89 6.51 -15.47
CA SER A 30 -7.06 6.38 -14.60
C SER A 30 -6.92 5.28 -13.55
N ASN A 31 -6.20 4.19 -13.86
CA ASN A 31 -5.93 3.13 -12.91
C ASN A 31 -4.87 3.58 -11.88
N TYR A 32 -3.80 4.23 -12.35
CA TYR A 32 -2.79 4.79 -11.46
C TYR A 32 -3.37 5.85 -10.51
N LEU A 33 -4.26 6.71 -11.01
CA LEU A 33 -4.97 7.70 -10.20
C LEU A 33 -5.76 7.03 -9.06
N LYS A 34 -6.46 5.93 -9.33
CA LYS A 34 -7.20 5.19 -8.29
C LYS A 34 -6.27 4.65 -7.21
N ILE A 35 -5.06 4.19 -7.59
CA ILE A 35 -4.04 3.72 -6.65
C ILE A 35 -3.50 4.89 -5.81
N GLU A 36 -3.10 5.99 -6.43
CA GLU A 36 -2.59 7.19 -5.73
C GLU A 36 -3.66 7.78 -4.78
N LEU A 37 -4.95 7.69 -5.16
CA LEU A 37 -6.09 8.08 -4.34
C LEU A 37 -6.53 7.02 -3.32
N GLY A 38 -5.91 5.84 -3.28
CA GLY A 38 -6.26 4.76 -2.35
C GLY A 38 -7.61 4.10 -2.63
N LYS A 39 -8.22 4.38 -3.78
CA LYS A 39 -9.49 3.80 -4.25
C LYS A 39 -9.32 2.41 -4.84
N SER A 40 -8.09 1.96 -5.05
CA SER A 40 -7.78 0.64 -5.60
C SER A 40 -6.45 0.14 -5.05
N ASN A 41 -6.37 -1.16 -4.78
CA ASN A 41 -5.12 -1.82 -4.40
C ASN A 41 -4.39 -2.27 -5.69
N PRO A 42 -3.09 -1.94 -5.84
CA PRO A 42 -2.26 -2.46 -6.91
C PRO A 42 -2.00 -3.96 -6.73
N THR A 43 -1.80 -4.67 -7.82
CA THR A 43 -1.31 -6.05 -7.79
C THR A 43 0.18 -6.08 -7.45
N VAL A 44 0.68 -7.24 -7.01
CA VAL A 44 2.13 -7.45 -6.80
C VAL A 44 2.93 -7.10 -8.04
N LYS A 45 2.47 -7.49 -9.23
CA LYS A 45 3.09 -7.14 -10.51
C LYS A 45 3.18 -5.64 -10.75
N THR A 46 2.18 -4.87 -10.34
CA THR A 46 2.22 -3.40 -10.42
C THR A 46 3.24 -2.83 -9.43
N LEU A 47 3.30 -3.37 -8.21
CA LEU A 47 4.29 -2.98 -7.20
C LEU A 47 5.72 -3.25 -7.67
N GLU A 48 5.98 -4.39 -8.30
CA GLU A 48 7.28 -4.73 -8.89
C GLU A 48 7.70 -3.73 -9.97
N ARG A 49 6.77 -3.32 -10.85
CA ARG A 49 7.05 -2.34 -11.90
C ARG A 49 7.37 -0.96 -11.32
N ILE A 50 6.61 -0.54 -10.32
CA ILE A 50 6.87 0.72 -9.60
C ILE A 50 8.26 0.67 -8.98
N ALA A 51 8.61 -0.42 -8.28
CA ALA A 51 9.92 -0.59 -7.66
C ALA A 51 11.07 -0.49 -8.68
N LYS A 52 10.96 -1.20 -9.82
CA LYS A 52 11.94 -1.11 -10.92
C LYS A 52 12.10 0.30 -11.47
N LEU A 53 10.99 1.00 -11.70
CA LEU A 53 11.01 2.34 -12.30
C LEU A 53 11.57 3.42 -11.37
N THR A 54 11.41 3.21 -10.07
CA THR A 54 11.76 4.18 -9.02
C THR A 54 13.05 3.83 -8.29
N ASN A 55 13.81 2.87 -8.84
CA ASN A 55 15.05 2.35 -8.25
C ASN A 55 14.89 1.97 -6.76
N SER A 56 13.77 1.33 -6.44
CA SER A 56 13.39 0.93 -5.09
C SER A 56 13.32 -0.59 -4.98
N THR A 57 13.43 -1.12 -3.77
CA THR A 57 13.30 -2.57 -3.51
C THR A 57 11.88 -2.88 -3.02
N LEU A 58 11.21 -3.87 -3.63
CA LEU A 58 9.93 -4.38 -3.14
C LEU A 58 10.20 -5.46 -2.09
N VAL A 59 9.74 -5.24 -0.87
CA VAL A 59 9.75 -6.23 0.22
C VAL A 59 8.32 -6.68 0.47
N ILE A 60 8.09 -7.99 0.49
CA ILE A 60 6.79 -8.60 0.81
C ILE A 60 7.02 -9.47 2.03
N ASP A 61 6.26 -9.18 3.09
CA ASP A 61 6.31 -9.93 4.34
C ASP A 61 4.90 -10.40 4.70
N LEU A 62 4.82 -11.55 5.37
CA LEU A 62 3.56 -12.14 5.83
C LEU A 62 3.46 -11.93 7.33
N ILE A 63 2.63 -10.98 7.73
CA ILE A 63 2.35 -10.72 9.14
C ILE A 63 1.18 -11.63 9.54
N PRO A 64 1.35 -12.51 10.54
CA PRO A 64 0.23 -13.25 11.11
C PRO A 64 -0.85 -12.27 11.57
N ASN A 65 -2.11 -12.51 11.18
CA ASN A 65 -3.21 -11.77 11.77
C ASN A 65 -3.37 -12.30 13.20
N ASP A 66 -2.89 -11.55 14.18
CA ASP A 66 -3.07 -11.80 15.61
C ASP A 66 -4.53 -11.60 16.04
N SER A 67 -5.51 -12.15 15.31
CA SER A 67 -6.92 -12.10 15.68
C SER A 67 -7.15 -12.70 17.07
N GLU A 68 -6.30 -13.65 17.49
CA GLU A 68 -6.33 -14.24 18.83
C GLU A 68 -5.84 -13.29 19.94
N GLN A 69 -4.98 -12.31 19.64
CA GLN A 69 -4.44 -11.41 20.68
C GLN A 69 -5.40 -10.27 21.05
N LEU A 70 -6.29 -9.86 20.14
CA LEU A 70 -7.33 -8.86 20.42
C LEU A 70 -8.44 -9.41 21.33
N GLU A 71 -8.84 -10.67 21.13
CA GLU A 71 -9.84 -11.34 21.99
C GLU A 71 -9.31 -11.54 23.42
N LEU A 72 -8.05 -12.00 23.56
CA LEU A 72 -7.41 -12.18 24.87
C LEU A 72 -7.23 -10.86 25.64
N GLN A 73 -7.01 -9.74 24.95
CA GLN A 73 -6.90 -8.42 25.59
C GLN A 73 -8.26 -7.94 26.10
N LEU A 74 -9.33 -8.10 25.32
CA LEU A 74 -10.70 -7.74 25.71
C LEU A 74 -11.17 -8.52 26.94
N ASP A 75 -10.94 -9.84 26.97
CA ASP A 75 -11.32 -10.69 28.11
C ASP A 75 -10.53 -10.33 29.38
N SER A 76 -9.24 -10.01 29.23
CA SER A 76 -8.39 -9.58 30.35
C SER A 76 -8.77 -8.21 30.93
N GLU A 77 -9.37 -7.33 30.13
CA GLU A 77 -9.84 -6.02 30.58
C GLU A 77 -11.23 -6.09 31.23
N ILE A 78 -12.09 -7.01 30.80
CA ILE A 78 -13.40 -7.28 31.42
C ILE A 78 -13.20 -7.92 32.81
N SER A 79 -12.31 -8.91 32.93
CA SER A 79 -12.03 -9.59 34.21
C SER A 79 -11.28 -8.73 35.24
N LYS A 80 -10.72 -7.58 34.86
CA LYS A 80 -10.08 -6.63 35.79
C LYS A 80 -11.03 -5.55 36.32
N LYS A 81 -12.28 -5.51 35.81
CA LYS A 81 -13.31 -4.54 36.19
C LYS A 81 -14.39 -5.11 37.11
N GLU A 82 -14.34 -6.40 37.42
CA GLU A 82 -15.08 -7.07 38.51
C GLU A 82 -14.19 -7.28 39.73
#